data_AF-A0AAV7B2H5-F1
#
_entry.id   AF-A0AAV7B2H5-F1
#
_cell.length_a   1.000
_cell.length_b   1.000
_cell.length_c   1.000
_cell.angle_alpha   90.00
_cell.angle_beta   90.00
_cell.angle_gamma   90.00
#
_symmetry.space_group_name_H-M   'P 1'
#
loop_
_entity.id
_entity.type
_entity.pdbx_description
1 polymer ?
#
loop_
_entity_poly.entity_id
_entity_poly.type
_entity_poly.pdbx_seq_one_letter_code
_entity_poly.pdbx_strand_id
1 'polypeptide(L)'
;MEKIRSMQEENQKLKTREHNMKEDICFLKKETEKLEAICSSGVERKMVFKGKLIDNFPRCGINAKHQIRYPVKGGTALIVFEEASVAANIIRKRHHRVPIEECYINVKAEPVDLVVLDELSMDMNRSPRKILVSNLPAAAESEETLLDKLELFFSKSRNGGGEVENREFLEDSRSVILTFAKEGVAPQLVEKKRFDVPFGGKETHQVCVSPSLDGNITRSVMKNLLSNRTVLITGIPDIKDEETIKDLLEIHFQKSTNGGGEVQNMLYCPEGRNSVAVFEDDKDVSS
;
A
#
# COMPACT_ATOMS: atom_id res chain seq x y z
N MET A 1 40.99 -27.28 -39.87
CA MET A 1 41.87 -27.39 -38.68
C MET A 1 41.66 -26.26 -37.69
N GLU A 2 41.64 -24.98 -38.12
CA GLU A 2 41.40 -23.82 -37.22
C GLU A 2 40.06 -23.83 -36.48
N LYS A 3 38.96 -24.18 -37.15
CA LYS A 3 37.62 -24.20 -36.54
C LYS A 3 37.50 -25.21 -35.39
N ILE A 4 38.17 -26.36 -35.53
CA ILE A 4 38.19 -27.42 -34.50
C ILE A 4 39.00 -26.95 -33.29
N ARG A 5 40.14 -26.27 -33.52
CA ARG A 5 40.98 -25.73 -32.44
C ARG A 5 40.26 -24.63 -31.66
N SER A 6 39.58 -23.71 -32.36
CA SER A 6 38.75 -22.67 -31.75
C SER A 6 37.62 -23.24 -30.90
N MET A 7 36.89 -24.24 -31.40
CA MET A 7 35.85 -24.94 -30.63
C MET A 7 36.40 -25.69 -29.42
N GLN A 8 37.64 -26.21 -29.49
CA GLN A 8 38.27 -26.89 -28.35
C GLN A 8 38.67 -25.90 -27.25
N GLU A 9 39.18 -24.73 -27.61
CA GLU A 9 39.51 -23.66 -26.66
C GLU A 9 38.26 -23.10 -25.98
N GLU A 10 37.17 -22.89 -26.73
CA GLU A 10 35.91 -22.43 -26.18
C GLU A 10 35.29 -23.46 -25.22
N ASN A 11 35.33 -24.75 -25.58
CA ASN A 11 34.88 -25.82 -24.70
C ASN A 11 35.70 -25.93 -23.40
N GLN A 12 37.01 -25.68 -23.46
CA GLN A 12 37.85 -25.64 -22.25
C GLN A 12 37.50 -24.45 -21.36
N LYS A 13 37.25 -23.27 -21.94
CA LYS A 13 36.80 -22.09 -21.19
C LYS A 13 35.43 -22.31 -20.54
N LEU A 14 34.48 -22.91 -21.26
CA LEU A 14 33.16 -23.22 -20.75
C LEU A 14 33.21 -24.22 -19.60
N LYS A 15 34.02 -25.28 -19.71
CA LYS A 15 34.21 -26.26 -18.61
C LYS A 15 34.80 -25.62 -17.36
N THR A 16 35.75 -24.71 -17.52
CA THR A 16 36.35 -23.98 -16.39
C THR A 16 35.31 -23.08 -15.71
N ARG A 17 34.48 -22.38 -16.50
CA ARG A 17 33.41 -21.53 -15.97
C ARG A 17 32.31 -22.33 -15.26
N GLU A 18 31.94 -23.48 -15.80
CA GLU A 18 30.98 -24.40 -15.18
C GLU A 18 31.49 -24.94 -13.84
N HIS A 19 32.78 -25.27 -13.76
CA HIS A 19 33.40 -25.71 -12.52
C HIS A 19 33.38 -24.61 -11.45
N ASN A 20 33.81 -23.39 -11.80
CA ASN A 20 33.80 -22.26 -10.87
C ASN A 20 32.38 -21.92 -10.40
N MET A 21 31.39 -21.93 -11.32
CA MET A 21 29.99 -21.71 -10.94
C MET A 21 29.46 -22.80 -10.00
N LYS A 22 29.90 -24.05 -10.15
CA LYS A 22 29.51 -25.14 -9.23
C LYS A 22 30.12 -24.96 -7.85
N GLU A 23 31.35 -24.47 -7.76
CA GLU A 23 32.00 -24.13 -6.48
C GLU A 23 31.29 -22.96 -5.79
N ASP A 24 30.96 -21.90 -6.53
CA ASP A 24 30.20 -20.75 -6.01
C ASP A 24 28.82 -21.17 -5.47
N ILE A 25 28.10 -22.02 -6.23
CA ILE A 25 26.80 -22.55 -5.78
C ILE A 25 26.95 -23.40 -4.52
N CYS A 26 28.01 -24.20 -4.40
CA CYS A 26 28.26 -25.02 -3.23
C CYS A 26 28.59 -24.15 -2.00
N PHE A 27 29.41 -23.12 -2.20
CA PHE A 27 29.74 -22.13 -1.18
C PHE A 27 28.49 -21.41 -0.67
N LEU A 28 27.66 -20.89 -1.58
CA LEU A 28 26.43 -20.18 -1.24
C LEU A 28 25.42 -21.09 -0.52
N LYS A 29 25.25 -22.34 -0.95
CA LYS A 29 24.38 -23.31 -0.27
C LYS A 29 24.80 -23.55 1.18
N LYS A 30 26.11 -23.74 1.40
CA LYS A 30 26.69 -23.93 2.73
C LYS A 30 26.53 -22.69 3.62
N GLU A 31 26.52 -21.50 3.04
CA GLU A 31 26.27 -20.25 3.75
C GLU A 31 24.79 -20.09 4.12
N THR A 32 23.88 -20.44 3.22
CA THR A 32 22.43 -20.41 3.49
C THR A 32 22.00 -21.43 4.56
N GLU A 33 22.58 -22.64 4.55
CA GLU A 33 22.31 -23.67 5.58
C GLU A 33 22.85 -23.25 6.96
N LYS A 34 24.02 -22.59 7.01
CA LYS A 34 24.53 -21.98 8.24
C LYS A 34 23.60 -20.90 8.76
N LEU A 35 23.05 -20.06 7.88
CA LEU A 35 22.13 -18.99 8.26
C LEU A 35 20.80 -19.56 8.79
N GLU A 36 20.26 -20.62 8.15
CA GLU A 36 19.07 -21.34 8.62
C GLU A 36 19.31 -22.01 10.00
N ALA A 37 20.50 -22.55 10.26
CA ALA A 37 20.87 -23.17 11.55
C ALA A 37 21.14 -22.15 12.69
N ILE A 38 21.61 -20.94 12.36
CA ILE A 38 21.83 -19.86 13.34
C ILE A 38 20.48 -19.27 13.79
N CYS A 39 19.51 -19.15 12.90
CA CYS A 39 18.17 -18.66 13.21
C CYS A 39 17.35 -19.60 14.13
N SER A 40 17.72 -20.89 14.22
CA SER A 40 17.03 -21.86 15.08
C SER A 40 17.67 -22.03 16.48
N SER A 41 18.82 -21.40 16.75
CA SER A 41 19.59 -21.61 17.99
C SER A 41 20.16 -20.36 18.67
N GLY A 42 19.94 -19.15 18.11
CA GLY A 42 20.53 -17.91 18.63
C GLY A 42 19.65 -17.10 19.57
N VAL A 43 20.25 -16.57 20.64
CA VAL A 43 19.70 -15.42 21.39
C VAL A 43 19.63 -14.22 20.43
N GLU A 44 18.43 -13.71 20.19
CA GLU A 44 18.22 -12.48 19.43
C GLU A 44 19.00 -11.33 20.06
N ARG A 45 19.96 -10.74 19.32
CA ARG A 45 20.63 -9.50 19.71
C ARG A 45 20.25 -8.41 18.74
N LYS A 46 19.80 -7.28 19.29
CA LYS A 46 19.46 -6.08 18.54
C LYS A 46 20.73 -5.51 17.89
N MET A 47 20.89 -5.73 16.58
CA MET A 47 21.93 -5.12 15.77
C MET A 47 21.45 -3.75 15.27
N VAL A 48 22.33 -2.76 15.22
CA VAL A 48 22.02 -1.44 14.64
C VAL A 48 22.63 -1.37 13.26
N PHE A 49 21.78 -1.24 12.23
CA PHE A 49 22.23 -0.97 10.87
C PHE A 49 22.62 0.52 10.75
N LYS A 50 23.91 0.79 10.60
CA LYS A 50 24.45 2.14 10.28
C LYS A 50 24.88 2.23 8.81
N GLY A 51 24.02 1.76 7.90
CA GLY A 51 24.26 1.98 6.47
C GLY A 51 24.08 3.45 6.12
N LYS A 52 24.99 4.02 5.32
CA LYS A 52 24.63 5.21 4.52
C LYS A 52 23.50 4.78 3.60
N LEU A 53 22.31 5.37 3.74
CA LEU A 53 21.24 5.23 2.76
C LEU A 53 21.82 5.65 1.41
N ILE A 54 22.12 4.67 0.56
CA ILE A 54 22.40 4.94 -0.85
C ILE A 54 21.04 5.32 -1.41
N ASP A 55 20.91 6.51 -2.00
CA ASP A 55 19.66 7.11 -2.51
C ASP A 55 18.88 6.25 -3.53
N ASN A 56 19.34 5.03 -3.84
CA ASN A 56 18.81 4.13 -4.85
C ASN A 56 18.52 2.70 -4.31
N PHE A 57 18.01 2.56 -3.09
CA PHE A 57 17.11 1.43 -2.88
C PHE A 57 15.88 1.67 -3.76
N PRO A 58 15.34 0.68 -4.51
CA PRO A 58 13.93 0.78 -4.86
C PRO A 58 13.23 0.96 -3.52
N ARG A 59 12.62 2.14 -3.30
CA ARG A 59 11.87 2.45 -2.09
C ARG A 59 11.13 1.18 -1.74
N CYS A 60 11.36 0.62 -0.54
CA CYS A 60 10.53 -0.47 -0.06
C CYS A 60 9.09 -0.04 -0.37
N GLY A 61 8.40 -0.79 -1.23
CA GLY A 61 7.33 -0.31 -2.12
C GLY A 61 6.03 0.09 -1.44
N ILE A 62 6.11 0.58 -0.21
CA ILE A 62 5.02 1.13 0.57
C ILE A 62 4.70 2.50 -0.02
N ASN A 63 3.78 2.49 -0.99
CA ASN A 63 3.11 3.70 -1.45
C ASN A 63 1.87 3.90 -0.55
N ALA A 64 2.00 4.74 0.47
CA ALA A 64 0.87 5.15 1.29
C ALA A 64 0.12 6.27 0.57
N LYS A 65 -1.08 5.98 0.06
CA LYS A 65 -2.02 6.99 -0.42
C LYS A 65 -2.91 7.42 0.74
N HIS A 66 -2.91 8.69 1.09
CA HIS A 66 -3.79 9.23 2.12
C HIS A 66 -5.18 9.50 1.52
N GLN A 67 -6.22 8.95 2.16
CA GLN A 67 -7.62 9.31 1.89
C GLN A 67 -8.26 9.71 3.23
N ILE A 68 -8.38 11.01 3.47
CA ILE A 68 -8.84 11.56 4.75
C ILE A 68 -10.31 11.94 4.63
N ARG A 69 -11.15 11.38 5.50
CA ARG A 69 -12.58 11.72 5.59
C ARG A 69 -12.78 12.81 6.62
N TYR A 70 -13.10 14.01 6.15
CA TYR A 70 -13.28 15.18 6.99
C TYR A 70 -14.78 15.46 7.21
N PRO A 71 -15.27 15.51 8.46
CA PRO A 71 -16.66 15.81 8.76
C PRO A 71 -16.96 17.31 8.56
N VAL A 72 -17.96 17.62 7.75
CA VAL A 72 -18.42 18.98 7.47
C VAL A 72 -19.75 19.19 8.19
N LYS A 73 -19.76 20.15 9.12
CA LYS A 73 -20.95 20.50 9.90
C LYS A 73 -21.91 21.33 9.06
N GLY A 74 -23.21 21.23 9.32
CA GLY A 74 -24.19 22.12 8.70
C GLY A 74 -23.90 23.60 8.98
N GLY A 75 -24.23 24.46 8.02
CA GLY A 75 -23.92 25.89 8.05
C GLY A 75 -22.45 26.21 7.76
N THR A 76 -21.73 25.30 7.09
CA THR A 76 -20.33 25.48 6.72
C THR A 76 -20.06 25.12 5.27
N ALA A 77 -19.00 25.69 4.70
CA ALA A 77 -18.53 25.35 3.37
C ALA A 77 -17.01 25.14 3.36
N LEU A 78 -16.54 24.22 2.52
CA LEU A 78 -15.13 24.04 2.19
C LEU A 78 -14.89 24.56 0.78
N ILE A 79 -13.86 25.40 0.63
CA ILE A 79 -13.46 25.95 -0.65
C ILE A 79 -12.00 25.58 -0.90
N VAL A 80 -11.74 24.89 -2.00
CA VAL A 80 -10.40 24.52 -2.47
C VAL A 80 -9.99 25.49 -3.55
N PHE A 81 -8.86 26.17 -3.36
CA PHE A 81 -8.29 27.10 -4.32
C PHE A 81 -7.20 26.44 -5.15
N GLU A 82 -6.98 26.94 -6.37
CA GLU A 82 -5.83 26.52 -7.18
C GLU A 82 -4.52 26.93 -6.50
N GLU A 83 -4.44 28.16 -5.98
CA GLU A 83 -3.25 28.68 -5.32
C GLU A 83 -3.32 28.65 -3.79
N ALA A 84 -2.27 28.15 -3.14
CA ALA A 84 -2.15 28.18 -1.67
C ALA A 84 -2.04 29.61 -1.10
N SER A 85 -1.50 30.54 -1.90
CA SER A 85 -1.36 31.96 -1.54
C SER A 85 -2.73 32.61 -1.28
N VAL A 86 -3.74 32.24 -2.08
CA VAL A 86 -5.12 32.73 -2.01
C VAL A 86 -5.78 32.23 -0.73
N ALA A 87 -5.72 30.93 -0.46
CA ALA A 87 -6.26 30.35 0.77
C ALA A 87 -5.68 31.01 2.03
N ALA A 88 -4.36 31.21 2.08
CA ALA A 88 -3.70 31.90 3.19
C ALA A 88 -4.18 33.35 3.37
N ASN A 89 -4.42 34.08 2.27
CA ASN A 89 -4.94 35.45 2.31
C ASN A 89 -6.37 35.51 2.86
N ILE A 90 -7.23 34.60 2.43
CA ILE A 90 -8.62 34.51 2.89
C ILE A 90 -8.69 34.19 4.38
N ILE A 91 -7.89 33.22 4.85
CA ILE A 91 -7.78 32.86 6.27
C ILE A 91 -7.25 34.05 7.08
N ARG A 92 -6.25 34.76 6.57
CA ARG A 92 -5.68 35.96 7.24
C ARG A 92 -6.71 37.08 7.42
N LYS A 93 -7.61 37.28 6.45
CA LYS A 93 -8.71 38.27 6.58
C LYS A 93 -9.75 37.85 7.61
N ARG A 94 -9.93 36.54 7.84
CA ARG A 94 -10.78 35.87 8.85
C ARG A 94 -12.28 36.14 8.75
N HIS A 95 -12.73 37.36 8.48
CA HIS A 95 -14.14 37.73 8.39
C HIS A 95 -14.44 38.26 6.99
N HIS A 96 -15.53 37.77 6.39
CA HIS A 96 -15.97 38.14 5.06
C HIS A 96 -17.43 38.51 5.09
N ARG A 97 -17.77 39.59 4.38
CA ARG A 97 -19.15 40.10 4.29
C ARG A 97 -19.67 39.83 2.89
N VAL A 98 -20.45 38.78 2.74
CA VAL A 98 -20.96 38.28 1.46
C VAL A 98 -22.28 39.00 1.14
N PRO A 99 -22.36 39.79 0.07
CA PRO A 99 -23.60 40.45 -0.32
C PRO A 99 -24.63 39.46 -0.84
N ILE A 100 -25.88 39.59 -0.40
CA ILE A 100 -27.02 38.81 -0.87
C ILE A 100 -28.17 39.78 -1.14
N GLU A 101 -28.40 40.11 -2.41
CA GLU A 101 -29.41 41.09 -2.82
C GLU A 101 -29.29 42.40 -2.02
N GLU A 102 -30.24 42.68 -1.13
CA GLU A 102 -30.28 43.89 -0.29
C GLU A 102 -29.64 43.72 1.10
N CYS A 103 -29.12 42.53 1.41
CA CYS A 103 -28.56 42.15 2.72
C CYS A 103 -27.13 41.63 2.60
N TYR A 104 -26.55 41.23 3.74
CA TYR A 104 -25.22 40.63 3.80
C TYR A 104 -25.17 39.48 4.82
N ILE A 105 -24.44 38.43 4.49
CA ILE A 105 -24.03 37.39 5.44
C ILE A 105 -22.62 37.70 5.94
N ASN A 106 -22.42 37.59 7.25
CA ASN A 106 -21.09 37.61 7.86
C ASN A 106 -20.62 36.18 8.05
N VAL A 107 -19.60 35.78 7.30
CA VAL A 107 -18.98 34.46 7.41
C VAL A 107 -17.55 34.57 7.92
N LYS A 108 -17.05 33.48 8.49
CA LYS A 108 -15.69 33.40 9.02
C LYS A 108 -14.89 32.34 8.28
N ALA A 109 -13.70 32.74 7.82
CA ALA A 109 -12.72 31.86 7.20
C ALA A 109 -11.73 31.32 8.24
N GLU A 110 -11.57 30.00 8.25
CA GLU A 110 -10.71 29.25 9.17
C GLU A 110 -9.86 28.23 8.40
N PRO A 111 -8.67 27.88 8.91
CA PRO A 111 -7.85 26.82 8.32
C PRO A 111 -8.51 25.45 8.55
N VAL A 112 -8.30 24.52 7.62
CA VAL A 112 -8.72 23.13 7.76
C VAL A 112 -7.58 22.33 8.37
N ASP A 113 -7.81 21.73 9.54
CA ASP A 113 -6.88 20.80 10.18
C ASP A 113 -7.22 19.35 9.81
N LEU A 114 -6.25 18.66 9.21
CA LEU A 114 -6.34 17.28 8.74
C LEU A 114 -5.45 16.38 9.59
N VAL A 115 -6.02 15.28 10.09
CA VAL A 115 -5.25 14.28 10.83
C VAL A 115 -4.66 13.27 9.84
N VAL A 116 -3.33 13.22 9.74
CA VAL A 116 -2.57 12.32 8.86
C VAL A 116 -1.68 11.37 9.64
N LEU A 117 -1.34 10.24 9.04
CA LEU A 117 -0.36 9.29 9.57
C LEU A 117 1.06 9.83 9.28
N ASP A 118 1.85 10.06 10.32
CA ASP A 118 3.22 10.60 10.22
C ASP A 118 4.26 9.48 10.29
N GLU A 119 4.08 8.55 11.23
CA GLU A 119 4.99 7.42 11.41
C GLU A 119 4.21 6.11 11.53
N LEU A 120 4.70 5.08 10.85
CA LEU A 120 4.21 3.71 10.93
C LEU A 120 5.38 2.75 11.14
N SER A 121 5.29 1.89 12.14
CA SER A 121 6.22 0.78 12.37
C SER A 121 5.45 -0.52 12.37
N MET A 122 6.00 -1.52 11.71
CA MET A 122 5.41 -2.84 11.59
C MET A 122 6.47 -3.89 11.86
N ASP A 123 6.09 -4.91 12.64
CA ASP A 123 6.90 -6.10 12.84
C ASP A 123 6.42 -7.19 11.88
N MET A 124 7.35 -7.77 11.13
CA MET A 124 7.05 -8.87 10.20
C MET A 124 7.56 -10.18 10.81
N ASN A 125 6.65 -11.10 11.07
CA ASN A 125 6.97 -12.41 11.64
C ASN A 125 6.51 -13.53 10.72
N ARG A 126 7.19 -14.68 10.77
CA ARG A 126 6.73 -15.87 10.04
C ARG A 126 5.43 -16.37 10.66
N SER A 127 4.43 -16.60 9.80
CA SER A 127 3.16 -17.14 10.25
C SER A 127 3.31 -18.63 10.62
N PRO A 128 2.83 -19.07 11.80
CA PRO A 128 2.82 -20.48 12.17
C PRO A 128 1.72 -21.29 11.44
N ARG A 129 0.80 -20.60 10.75
CA ARG A 129 -0.39 -21.18 10.09
C ARG A 129 -0.48 -20.90 8.60
N LYS A 130 0.32 -19.97 8.06
CA LYS A 130 0.22 -19.58 6.64
C LYS A 130 1.45 -19.99 5.84
N ILE A 131 1.21 -20.44 4.62
CA ILE A 131 2.24 -20.67 3.62
C ILE A 131 1.98 -19.83 2.36
N LEU A 132 3.05 -19.46 1.66
CA LEU A 132 2.98 -18.88 0.33
C LEU A 132 3.36 -19.95 -0.69
N VAL A 133 2.43 -20.24 -1.60
CA VAL A 133 2.61 -21.17 -2.72
C VAL A 133 2.84 -20.37 -4.01
N SER A 134 3.99 -20.57 -4.63
CA SER A 134 4.40 -19.89 -5.86
C SER A 134 4.78 -20.88 -6.95
N ASN A 135 5.19 -20.37 -8.11
CA ASN A 135 5.45 -21.15 -9.33
C ASN A 135 4.20 -21.91 -9.82
N LEU A 136 3.05 -21.26 -9.78
CA LEU A 136 1.77 -21.84 -10.22
C LEU A 136 1.71 -21.95 -11.75
N PRO A 137 1.02 -22.96 -12.32
CA PRO A 137 0.92 -23.12 -13.76
C PRO A 137 0.29 -21.90 -14.42
N ALA A 138 0.86 -21.48 -15.55
CA ALA A 138 0.39 -20.32 -16.32
C ALA A 138 -0.81 -20.63 -17.24
N ALA A 139 -1.08 -21.91 -17.52
CA ALA A 139 -2.08 -22.33 -18.50
C ALA A 139 -3.51 -22.36 -17.92
N ALA A 140 -4.42 -21.65 -18.60
CA ALA A 140 -5.87 -21.84 -18.80
C ALA A 140 -6.78 -22.45 -17.70
N GLU A 141 -6.40 -22.46 -16.43
CA GLU A 141 -7.30 -22.79 -15.32
C GLU A 141 -7.87 -21.51 -14.72
N SER A 142 -9.16 -21.54 -14.36
CA SER A 142 -9.76 -20.45 -13.58
C SER A 142 -9.08 -20.35 -12.20
N GLU A 143 -9.06 -19.15 -11.63
CA GLU A 143 -8.50 -18.91 -10.30
C GLU A 143 -9.11 -19.84 -9.24
N GLU A 144 -10.44 -19.95 -9.21
CA GLU A 144 -11.20 -20.87 -8.35
C GLU A 144 -10.71 -22.32 -8.50
N THR A 145 -10.58 -22.83 -9.74
CA THR A 145 -10.11 -24.21 -9.96
C THR A 145 -8.67 -24.44 -9.51
N LEU A 146 -7.81 -23.42 -9.59
CA LEU A 146 -6.44 -23.49 -9.09
C LEU A 146 -6.42 -23.57 -7.56
N LEU A 147 -7.21 -22.71 -6.92
CA LEU A 147 -7.36 -22.66 -5.46
C LEU A 147 -7.94 -23.98 -4.92
N ASP A 148 -8.99 -24.52 -5.55
CA ASP A 148 -9.60 -25.80 -5.17
C ASP A 148 -8.58 -26.95 -5.20
N LYS A 149 -7.73 -27.01 -6.23
CA LYS A 149 -6.73 -28.07 -6.36
C LYS A 149 -5.61 -27.95 -5.34
N LEU A 150 -5.17 -26.73 -5.07
CA LEU A 150 -4.19 -26.46 -4.01
C LEU A 150 -4.75 -26.82 -2.65
N GLU A 151 -5.98 -26.41 -2.34
CA GLU A 151 -6.67 -26.73 -1.10
C GLU A 151 -6.85 -28.25 -0.93
N LEU A 152 -7.35 -28.94 -1.96
CA LEU A 152 -7.52 -30.39 -1.93
C LEU A 152 -6.18 -31.14 -1.77
N PHE A 153 -5.09 -30.58 -2.30
CA PHE A 153 -3.76 -31.19 -2.16
C PHE A 153 -3.19 -30.96 -0.76
N PHE A 154 -3.21 -29.72 -0.27
CA PHE A 154 -2.63 -29.33 1.01
C PHE A 154 -3.55 -29.61 2.21
N SER A 155 -4.81 -30.00 2.00
CA SER A 155 -5.69 -30.54 3.05
C SER A 155 -5.32 -31.97 3.49
N LYS A 156 -4.60 -32.71 2.64
CA LYS A 156 -4.29 -34.12 2.88
C LYS A 156 -3.09 -34.27 3.80
N SER A 157 -3.30 -34.92 4.94
CA SER A 157 -2.25 -35.27 5.90
C SER A 157 -1.09 -36.08 5.30
N ARG A 158 -1.35 -36.93 4.29
CA ARG A 158 -0.30 -37.68 3.57
C ARG A 158 0.74 -36.79 2.88
N ASN A 159 0.37 -35.56 2.54
CA ASN A 159 1.26 -34.57 1.94
C ASN A 159 2.01 -33.75 3.02
N GLY A 160 1.76 -34.01 4.31
CA GLY A 160 2.16 -33.13 5.41
C GLY A 160 1.23 -31.93 5.59
N GLY A 161 0.07 -31.97 4.93
CA GLY A 161 -0.95 -30.94 4.97
C GLY A 161 -1.93 -31.07 6.14
N GLY A 162 -2.95 -30.21 6.16
CA GLY A 162 -4.01 -30.20 7.17
C GLY A 162 -5.17 -29.32 6.72
N GLU A 163 -6.25 -29.32 7.48
CA GLU A 163 -7.46 -28.53 7.17
C GLU A 163 -7.11 -27.07 6.85
N VAL A 164 -7.53 -26.62 5.67
CA VAL A 164 -7.33 -25.25 5.17
C VAL A 164 -8.54 -24.43 5.60
N GLU A 165 -8.28 -23.34 6.29
CA GLU A 165 -9.29 -22.41 6.80
C GLU A 165 -9.55 -21.26 5.82
N ASN A 166 -8.51 -20.80 5.12
CA ASN A 166 -8.64 -19.70 4.15
C ASN A 166 -7.64 -19.83 2.99
N ARG A 167 -8.02 -19.26 1.84
CA ARG A 167 -7.25 -19.22 0.60
C ARG A 167 -7.30 -17.81 0.00
N GLU A 168 -6.14 -17.27 -0.36
CA GLU A 168 -6.03 -15.92 -0.92
C GLU A 168 -5.11 -15.95 -2.14
N PHE A 169 -5.60 -15.46 -3.28
CA PHE A 169 -4.83 -15.36 -4.52
C PHE A 169 -4.20 -13.97 -4.64
N LEU A 170 -2.89 -13.93 -4.82
CA LEU A 170 -2.11 -12.71 -5.03
C LEU A 170 -1.90 -12.50 -6.53
N GLU A 171 -2.77 -11.73 -7.17
CA GLU A 171 -2.73 -11.46 -8.61
C GLU A 171 -1.37 -10.94 -9.07
N ASP A 172 -0.80 -9.98 -8.34
CA ASP A 172 0.47 -9.29 -8.67
C ASP A 172 1.65 -10.26 -8.87
N SER A 173 1.67 -11.36 -8.14
CA SER A 173 2.77 -12.34 -8.12
C SER A 173 2.36 -13.74 -8.58
N ARG A 174 1.11 -13.92 -9.00
CA ARG A 174 0.47 -15.22 -9.29
C ARG A 174 0.83 -16.28 -8.25
N SER A 175 0.61 -15.94 -6.98
CA SER A 175 0.92 -16.80 -5.83
C SER A 175 -0.32 -16.96 -4.96
N VAL A 176 -0.36 -18.01 -4.13
CA VAL A 176 -1.49 -18.30 -3.25
C VAL A 176 -1.03 -18.36 -1.81
N ILE A 177 -1.72 -17.66 -0.93
CA ILE A 177 -1.58 -17.85 0.51
C ILE A 177 -2.63 -18.87 0.96
N LEU A 178 -2.18 -19.95 1.61
CA LEU A 178 -3.05 -20.90 2.28
C LEU A 178 -2.90 -20.73 3.80
N THR A 179 -4.03 -20.62 4.49
CA THR A 179 -4.10 -20.56 5.95
C THR A 179 -4.65 -21.89 6.47
N PHE A 180 -3.92 -22.53 7.39
CA PHE A 180 -4.33 -23.80 8.00
C PHE A 180 -4.99 -23.57 9.36
N ALA A 181 -5.99 -24.39 9.69
CA ALA A 181 -6.67 -24.33 10.98
C ALA A 181 -5.74 -24.63 12.17
N LYS A 182 -4.76 -25.53 11.98
CA LYS A 182 -3.81 -25.94 13.02
C LYS A 182 -2.44 -25.31 12.85
N GLU A 183 -1.91 -24.78 13.95
CA GLU A 183 -0.51 -24.41 14.06
C GLU A 183 0.39 -25.64 13.90
N GLY A 184 1.53 -25.47 13.23
CA GLY A 184 2.51 -26.55 13.00
C GLY A 184 2.44 -27.22 11.62
N VAL A 185 1.32 -27.10 10.89
CA VAL A 185 1.22 -27.58 9.50
C VAL A 185 2.11 -26.76 8.58
N ALA A 186 2.04 -25.42 8.67
CA ALA A 186 2.80 -24.53 7.81
C ALA A 186 4.34 -24.71 7.92
N PRO A 187 4.95 -24.77 9.13
CA PRO A 187 6.38 -25.06 9.26
C PRO A 187 6.84 -26.35 8.58
N GLN A 188 6.05 -27.44 8.69
CA GLN A 188 6.38 -28.73 8.07
C GLN A 188 6.34 -28.66 6.54
N LEU A 189 5.38 -27.94 5.97
CA LEU A 189 5.28 -27.75 4.53
C LEU A 189 6.41 -26.85 3.99
N VAL A 190 6.76 -25.80 4.74
CA VAL A 190 7.88 -24.91 4.42
C VAL A 190 9.21 -25.65 4.42
N GLU A 191 9.44 -26.57 5.34
CA GLU A 191 10.66 -27.39 5.40
C GLU A 191 10.85 -28.24 4.13
N LYS A 192 9.75 -28.79 3.58
CA LYS A 192 9.77 -29.59 2.35
C LYS A 192 10.00 -28.78 1.07
N LYS A 193 9.70 -27.46 1.08
CA LYS A 193 9.93 -26.46 0.02
C LYS A 193 9.24 -26.71 -1.34
N ARG A 194 9.16 -27.93 -1.88
CA ARG A 194 8.66 -28.24 -3.23
C ARG A 194 7.64 -29.38 -3.21
N PHE A 195 6.59 -29.25 -4.02
CA PHE A 195 5.52 -30.23 -4.11
C PHE A 195 5.06 -30.41 -5.55
N ASP A 196 4.88 -31.65 -5.96
CA ASP A 196 4.29 -31.97 -7.26
C ASP A 196 2.77 -32.10 -7.10
N VAL A 197 2.05 -31.09 -7.60
CA VAL A 197 0.61 -30.96 -7.43
C VAL A 197 -0.10 -31.30 -8.75
N PRO A 198 -1.13 -32.18 -8.72
CA PRO A 198 -1.90 -32.47 -9.91
C PRO A 198 -2.89 -31.34 -10.19
N PHE A 199 -2.63 -30.56 -11.24
CA PHE A 199 -3.53 -29.53 -11.74
C PHE A 199 -4.46 -30.05 -12.84
N GLY A 200 -4.82 -31.33 -12.84
CA GLY A 200 -5.68 -31.95 -13.87
C GLY A 200 -4.87 -32.58 -15.01
N GLY A 201 -5.40 -33.66 -15.59
CA GLY A 201 -4.65 -34.53 -16.52
C GLY A 201 -3.79 -35.58 -15.79
N LYS A 202 -2.83 -36.19 -16.50
CA LYS A 202 -1.91 -37.21 -15.95
C LYS A 202 -0.63 -36.63 -15.34
N GLU A 203 -0.33 -35.36 -15.61
CA GLU A 203 0.93 -34.73 -15.21
C GLU A 203 0.75 -33.86 -13.97
N THR A 204 1.82 -33.76 -13.17
CA THR A 204 1.89 -32.91 -11.99
C THR A 204 2.76 -31.69 -12.29
N HIS A 205 2.41 -30.55 -11.69
CA HIS A 205 3.22 -29.34 -11.76
C HIS A 205 3.92 -29.10 -10.43
N GLN A 206 5.21 -28.76 -10.47
CA GLN A 206 5.98 -28.48 -9.26
C GLN A 206 5.71 -27.07 -8.77
N VAL A 207 5.12 -26.96 -7.58
CA VAL A 207 4.93 -25.69 -6.87
C VAL A 207 5.99 -25.50 -5.78
N CYS A 208 6.26 -24.24 -5.44
CA CYS A 208 7.19 -23.88 -4.38
C CYS A 208 6.41 -23.38 -3.16
N VAL A 209 6.78 -23.86 -1.97
CA VAL A 209 6.20 -23.45 -0.69
C VAL A 209 7.26 -22.69 0.10
N SER A 210 6.88 -21.51 0.59
CA SER A 210 7.71 -20.63 1.40
C SER A 210 6.94 -20.08 2.60
N PRO A 211 7.63 -19.60 3.65
CA PRO A 211 6.95 -19.00 4.80
C PRO A 211 6.15 -17.78 4.36
N SER A 212 4.91 -17.68 4.84
CA SER A 212 4.16 -16.41 4.75
C SER A 212 4.51 -15.53 5.95
N LEU A 213 4.54 -14.21 5.72
CA LEU A 213 4.84 -13.22 6.75
C LEU A 213 3.54 -12.55 7.21
N ASP A 214 3.32 -12.53 8.51
CA ASP A 214 2.29 -11.73 9.14
C ASP A 214 2.91 -10.40 9.61
N GLY A 215 2.34 -9.30 9.15
CA GLY A 215 2.72 -7.95 9.56
C GLY A 215 1.81 -7.44 10.67
N ASN A 216 2.37 -7.06 11.81
CA ASN A 216 1.64 -6.42 12.90
C ASN A 216 2.08 -4.96 13.05
N ILE A 217 1.13 -4.02 13.03
CA ILE A 217 1.43 -2.61 13.28
C ILE A 217 1.80 -2.47 14.76
N THR A 218 3.04 -2.08 15.03
CA THR A 218 3.57 -1.91 16.39
C THR A 218 3.57 -0.46 16.85
N ARG A 219 3.63 0.49 15.92
CA ARG A 219 3.55 1.92 16.23
C ARG A 219 2.87 2.68 15.12
N SER A 220 1.97 3.57 15.48
CA SER A 220 1.41 4.59 14.60
C SER A 220 1.41 5.94 15.31
N VAL A 221 1.84 6.99 14.63
CA VAL A 221 1.78 8.37 15.13
C VAL A 221 0.96 9.19 14.17
N MET A 222 -0.05 9.86 14.71
CA MET A 222 -0.89 10.79 13.96
C MET A 222 -0.38 12.22 14.16
N LYS A 223 -0.49 13.03 13.12
CA LYS A 223 -0.11 14.44 13.12
C LYS A 223 -1.21 15.29 12.51
N ASN A 224 -1.37 16.49 13.04
CA ASN A 224 -2.24 17.51 12.49
C ASN A 224 -1.51 18.27 11.39
N LEU A 225 -2.13 18.36 10.22
CA LEU A 225 -1.62 19.04 9.04
C LEU A 225 -2.66 20.04 8.56
N LEU A 226 -2.27 21.31 8.42
CA LEU A 226 -3.15 22.31 7.85
C LEU A 226 -3.21 22.15 6.32
N SER A 227 -4.41 22.08 5.77
CA SER A 227 -4.58 22.20 4.32
C SER A 227 -4.13 23.58 3.86
N ASN A 228 -3.19 23.63 2.94
CA ASN A 228 -2.62 24.87 2.42
C ASN A 228 -3.48 25.53 1.34
N ARG A 229 -4.37 24.77 0.69
CA ARG A 229 -5.24 25.24 -0.40
C ARG A 229 -6.72 25.24 -0.06
N THR A 230 -7.13 24.68 1.09
CA THR A 230 -8.53 24.60 1.48
C THR A 230 -8.85 25.53 2.64
N VAL A 231 -9.98 26.24 2.53
CA VAL A 231 -10.51 27.13 3.56
C VAL A 231 -11.87 26.62 4.03
N LEU A 232 -12.07 26.61 5.35
CA LEU A 232 -13.36 26.38 5.96
C LEU A 232 -14.08 27.71 6.18
N ILE A 233 -15.27 27.84 5.63
CA ILE A 233 -16.18 28.97 5.83
C ILE A 233 -17.26 28.54 6.81
N THR A 234 -17.42 29.29 7.90
CA THR A 234 -18.40 29.04 8.97
C THR A 234 -19.34 30.22 9.16
N GLY A 235 -20.48 29.97 9.79
CA GLY A 235 -21.48 31.00 10.07
C GLY A 235 -22.37 31.29 8.86
N ILE A 236 -22.63 30.28 8.03
CA ILE A 236 -23.54 30.39 6.90
C ILE A 236 -24.97 30.09 7.41
N PRO A 237 -25.88 31.07 7.43
CA PRO A 237 -27.26 30.89 7.87
C PRO A 237 -28.13 30.26 6.77
N ASP A 238 -29.17 29.55 7.17
CA ASP A 238 -30.20 29.02 6.27
C ASP A 238 -31.24 30.08 5.88
N ILE A 239 -30.93 30.90 4.86
CA ILE A 239 -31.78 32.03 4.42
C ILE A 239 -32.21 31.99 2.95
N LYS A 240 -31.58 31.15 2.14
CA LYS A 240 -31.86 30.95 0.70
C LYS A 240 -31.62 29.47 0.38
N ASP A 241 -32.00 29.05 -0.83
CA ASP A 241 -31.72 27.71 -1.32
C ASP A 241 -30.21 27.43 -1.44
N GLU A 242 -29.88 26.14 -1.44
CA GLU A 242 -28.52 25.60 -1.37
C GLU A 242 -27.64 26.06 -2.56
N GLU A 243 -28.20 26.06 -3.77
CA GLU A 243 -27.49 26.45 -4.99
C GLU A 243 -27.18 27.95 -4.97
N THR A 244 -28.14 28.78 -4.60
CA THR A 244 -27.94 30.23 -4.49
C THR A 244 -26.86 30.59 -3.49
N ILE A 245 -26.86 29.98 -2.30
CA ILE A 245 -25.81 30.24 -1.29
C ILE A 245 -24.44 29.78 -1.80
N LYS A 246 -24.36 28.61 -2.45
CA LYS A 246 -23.12 28.09 -3.02
C LYS A 246 -22.56 29.06 -4.06
N ASP A 247 -23.35 29.49 -5.02
CA ASP A 247 -22.93 30.42 -6.08
C ASP A 247 -22.48 31.77 -5.52
N LEU A 248 -23.20 32.31 -4.53
CA LEU A 248 -22.84 33.58 -3.89
C LEU A 248 -21.49 33.51 -3.17
N LEU A 249 -21.23 32.40 -2.47
CA LEU A 249 -19.95 32.18 -1.81
C LEU A 249 -18.84 32.00 -2.83
N GLU A 250 -19.05 31.19 -3.87
CA GLU A 250 -18.06 30.96 -4.93
C GLU A 250 -17.67 32.27 -5.62
N ILE A 251 -18.65 33.05 -6.07
CA ILE A 251 -18.44 34.37 -6.70
C ILE A 251 -17.73 35.34 -5.72
N HIS A 252 -18.06 35.30 -4.43
CA HIS A 252 -17.43 36.16 -3.43
C HIS A 252 -15.94 35.83 -3.28
N PHE A 253 -15.59 34.55 -3.21
CA PHE A 253 -14.23 34.07 -2.98
C PHE A 253 -13.40 33.90 -4.26
N GLN A 254 -13.99 34.04 -5.45
CA GLN A 254 -13.25 34.23 -6.70
C GLN A 254 -12.75 35.66 -6.89
N LYS A 255 -13.40 36.66 -6.27
CA LYS A 255 -13.03 38.08 -6.45
C LYS A 255 -11.72 38.41 -5.75
N SER A 256 -10.74 38.87 -6.53
CA SER A 256 -9.43 39.33 -6.03
C SER A 256 -9.52 40.48 -5.01
N THR A 257 -10.53 41.35 -5.11
CA THR A 257 -10.81 42.42 -4.14
C THR A 257 -11.08 41.87 -2.73
N ASN A 258 -11.68 40.67 -2.64
CA ASN A 258 -11.91 39.98 -1.38
C ASN A 258 -10.68 39.16 -0.94
N GLY A 259 -9.58 39.21 -1.68
CA GLY A 259 -8.41 38.36 -1.46
C GLY A 259 -8.60 36.94 -2.02
N GLY A 260 -9.61 36.79 -2.88
CA GLY A 260 -9.98 35.56 -3.58
C GLY A 260 -9.13 35.28 -4.81
N GLY A 261 -9.45 34.16 -5.47
CA GLY A 261 -8.78 33.67 -6.67
C GLY A 261 -9.50 32.44 -7.22
N GLU A 262 -8.91 31.77 -8.21
CA GLU A 262 -9.57 30.64 -8.87
C GLU A 262 -9.92 29.51 -7.88
N VAL A 263 -11.19 29.11 -7.92
CA VAL A 263 -11.77 28.06 -7.09
C VAL A 263 -11.71 26.76 -7.87
N GLN A 264 -10.98 25.79 -7.33
CA GLN A 264 -10.86 24.46 -7.93
C GLN A 264 -12.08 23.59 -7.59
N ASN A 265 -12.55 23.64 -6.34
CA ASN A 265 -13.68 22.84 -5.89
C ASN A 265 -14.35 23.49 -4.67
N MET A 266 -15.64 23.22 -4.48
CA MET A 266 -16.42 23.73 -3.36
C MET A 266 -17.47 22.74 -2.88
N LEU A 267 -17.52 22.56 -1.57
CA LEU A 267 -18.56 21.79 -0.88
C LEU A 267 -19.26 22.69 0.12
N TYR A 268 -20.58 22.88 -0.03
CA TYR A 268 -21.41 23.55 0.96
C TYR A 268 -22.27 22.51 1.71
N CYS A 269 -22.37 22.62 3.02
CA CYS A 269 -23.23 21.82 3.87
C CYS A 269 -24.30 22.71 4.51
N PRO A 270 -25.58 22.61 4.10
CA PRO A 270 -26.68 23.39 4.67
C PRO A 270 -26.87 23.16 6.17
N GLU A 271 -27.44 24.14 6.85
CA GLU A 271 -27.77 24.02 8.27
C GLU A 271 -28.70 22.83 8.54
N GLY A 272 -28.50 22.13 9.66
CA GLY A 272 -29.26 20.91 9.99
C GLY A 272 -28.87 19.65 9.20
N ARG A 273 -27.94 19.75 8.24
CA ARG A 273 -27.35 18.59 7.53
C ARG A 273 -25.91 18.33 7.98
N ASN A 274 -25.41 17.14 7.65
CA ASN A 274 -24.00 16.77 7.81
C ASN A 274 -23.49 16.20 6.49
N SER A 275 -22.25 16.54 6.14
CA SER A 275 -21.58 16.05 4.95
C SER A 275 -20.18 15.56 5.28
N VAL A 276 -19.57 14.82 4.36
CA VAL A 276 -18.18 14.34 4.50
C VAL A 276 -17.41 14.75 3.26
N ALA A 277 -16.31 15.47 3.46
CA ALA A 277 -15.33 15.74 2.42
C ALA A 277 -14.25 14.66 2.41
N VAL A 278 -13.76 14.32 1.23
CA VAL A 278 -12.66 13.37 1.06
C VAL A 278 -11.46 14.13 0.52
N PHE A 279 -10.37 14.13 1.28
CA PHE A 279 -9.08 14.69 0.87
C PHE A 279 -8.16 13.57 0.43
N GLU A 280 -7.52 13.75 -0.72
CA GLU A 280 -6.57 12.81 -1.29
C GLU A 280 -5.25 13.52 -1.57
N ASP A 281 -4.16 12.76 -1.71
CA ASP A 281 -2.87 13.31 -2.09
C ASP A 281 -2.95 14.00 -3.45
N ASP A 282 -2.31 15.17 -3.56
CA ASP A 282 -2.27 15.91 -4.80
C ASP A 282 -1.47 15.13 -5.85
N LYS A 283 -2.04 14.96 -7.05
CA LYS A 283 -1.41 14.17 -8.11
C LYS A 283 -0.16 14.84 -8.70
N ASP A 284 0.07 16.09 -8.34
CA ASP A 284 1.16 16.93 -8.87
C ASP A 284 2.46 16.89 -8.05
N VAL A 285 2.59 16.01 -7.05
CA VAL A 285 3.91 15.73 -6.42
C VAL A 285 4.70 14.73 -7.27
N SER A 286 4.99 15.12 -8.51
CA SER A 286 6.04 14.53 -9.33
C SER A 286 6.92 15.65 -9.87
N SER A 287 8.03 15.90 -9.18
CA SER A 287 9.20 16.63 -9.68
C SER A 287 10.44 16.08 -8.99
#